data_AF-A0A518DZ74-F1
#
_entry.id   AF-A0A518DZ74-F1
#
_cell.length_a   1.000
_cell.length_b   1.000
_cell.length_c   1.000
_cell.angle_alpha   90.00
_cell.angle_beta   90.00
_cell.angle_gamma   90.00
#
_symmetry.space_group_name_H-M   'P 1'
#
loop_
_entity.id
_entity.type
_entity.pdbx_description
1 polymer ?
#
loop_
_entity_poly.entity_id
_entity_poly.type
_entity_poly.pdbx_seq_one_letter_code
_entity_poly.pdbx_strand_id
1 'polypeptide(L)'
;MCLRRPRSPDPPACRTVNGGSPGHAVARLFSQPDFPRLVAGRPDRFLSAGSQWRGSSRSRLAASFPLQTPWEPAYIDDYQESVVYQVGGFMIQNSELQAALSRGLAPGGDLREELSAVEDCSLFTREDALAVVETLRSFPRAESDDGLASALHAVLALFQQVESEEAFETMGYQGMPELHRIYDALLEADCEEHSGDLSFILKVYAMYGSRGGAERIVNAARDPILQDSWLWSVVFQQIEVEWLEGYLTEHLRDPLPDGFAAVAFLDFVNRLARQEKLEYHPFNTPQGVRRLENWLATNDAEQYSFAHSATASLPFVEEPHRGRLLALALDHADIGVQMEAAWASAMVGGEAGVKVLARRCLDCNTAVVALEYLRELKREDAIPAESQDPGFLAMSEMCHWLSHPNEFGRPPDRIEVYDTREMFWPPTNDRRRLWLLRYWYDAEPESVEEQGEGSDEQLYGDASEWDIAKEFDDDFDEDFDEDFDNVDDETLSCVQGACGQSVADAGVGMVGSITFALFGTVNVEMSPADIYGMHCCWELQMNQDPRAPEECTAEEGRRILRKYEQA
;
A
#
# COMPACT_ATOMS: atom_id res chain seq x y z
N MET A 1 70.10 -0.06 10.33
CA MET A 1 70.88 -0.71 11.40
C MET A 1 70.16 -0.48 12.72
N CYS A 2 69.75 -1.56 13.43
CA CYS A 2 69.26 -1.58 14.83
C CYS A 2 67.95 -0.81 15.12
N LEU A 3 66.92 -1.27 15.84
CA LEU A 3 66.75 -2.37 16.81
C LEU A 3 65.25 -2.73 16.95
N ARG A 4 65.01 -3.98 17.38
CA ARG A 4 63.73 -4.65 17.66
C ARG A 4 62.94 -4.01 18.83
N ARG A 5 61.62 -4.17 18.83
CA ARG A 5 60.74 -4.11 20.02
C ARG A 5 60.11 -5.49 20.31
N PRO A 6 59.83 -5.86 21.57
CA PRO A 6 59.38 -7.19 21.96
C PRO A 6 57.84 -7.34 22.06
N ARG A 7 57.38 -8.59 21.95
CA ARG A 7 56.00 -9.08 22.10
C ARG A 7 55.56 -9.11 23.57
N SER A 8 54.29 -8.84 23.82
CA SER A 8 53.54 -9.10 25.06
C SER A 8 52.78 -10.45 24.99
N PRO A 9 52.53 -11.13 26.12
CA PRO A 9 51.98 -12.49 26.16
C PRO A 9 50.45 -12.55 26.36
N ASP A 10 49.86 -13.65 25.87
CA ASP A 10 48.45 -14.04 25.99
C ASP A 10 48.02 -14.42 27.44
N PRO A 11 46.74 -14.24 27.81
CA PRO A 11 46.18 -14.71 29.08
C PRO A 11 45.73 -16.19 29.04
N PRO A 12 45.69 -16.90 30.18
CA PRO A 12 45.45 -18.35 30.23
C PRO A 12 43.97 -18.76 30.29
N ALA A 13 43.71 -19.94 29.72
CA ALA A 13 42.43 -20.64 29.67
C ALA A 13 41.92 -21.12 31.04
N CYS A 14 40.61 -20.98 31.26
CA CYS A 14 39.91 -21.46 32.45
C CYS A 14 39.21 -22.80 32.16
N ARG A 15 39.46 -23.79 33.02
CA ARG A 15 38.95 -25.17 32.95
C ARG A 15 37.49 -25.27 33.38
N THR A 16 36.73 -26.08 32.64
CA THR A 16 35.42 -26.64 33.02
C THR A 16 35.55 -27.77 34.04
N VAL A 17 34.67 -27.80 35.04
CA VAL A 17 34.41 -28.96 35.91
C VAL A 17 32.89 -29.15 36.05
N ASN A 18 32.44 -30.36 35.72
CA ASN A 18 31.08 -30.89 35.91
C ASN A 18 30.82 -31.28 37.37
N GLY A 19 29.56 -31.18 37.83
CA GLY A 19 29.05 -32.06 38.90
C GLY A 19 27.81 -31.58 39.67
N GLY A 20 26.69 -32.28 39.49
CA GLY A 20 25.81 -32.74 40.60
C GLY A 20 24.57 -31.90 40.99
N SER A 21 23.38 -32.38 40.61
CA SER A 21 22.06 -32.08 41.20
C SER A 21 21.78 -32.96 42.46
N PRO A 22 20.55 -33.08 43.03
CA PRO A 22 19.41 -32.16 43.26
C PRO A 22 18.85 -32.23 44.72
N GLY A 23 17.85 -31.39 45.08
CA GLY A 23 16.87 -31.75 46.13
C GLY A 23 16.04 -30.63 46.77
N HIS A 24 14.72 -30.62 46.48
CA HIS A 24 13.52 -30.45 47.36
C HIS A 24 13.47 -29.31 48.41
N ALA A 25 12.34 -28.70 48.84
CA ALA A 25 10.93 -28.59 48.46
C ALA A 25 10.26 -27.62 49.49
N VAL A 26 9.34 -26.75 49.02
CA VAL A 26 8.06 -26.30 49.61
C VAL A 26 7.94 -25.76 51.07
N ALA A 27 7.41 -24.52 51.23
CA ALA A 27 6.25 -24.08 52.08
C ALA A 27 6.22 -22.52 52.21
N ARG A 28 5.27 -21.77 51.61
CA ARG A 28 3.90 -21.33 52.01
C ARG A 28 3.76 -20.37 53.23
N LEU A 29 3.21 -19.17 52.91
CA LEU A 29 2.27 -18.27 53.65
C LEU A 29 2.83 -17.50 54.88
N PHE A 30 2.56 -16.21 55.15
CA PHE A 30 1.40 -15.32 54.99
C PHE A 30 1.81 -13.81 55.07
N SER A 31 0.89 -12.93 54.61
CA SER A 31 0.59 -11.55 55.07
C SER A 31 0.97 -10.35 54.15
N GLN A 32 -0.09 -9.66 53.69
CA GLN A 32 -0.21 -8.39 52.93
C GLN A 32 0.27 -7.15 53.75
N PRO A 33 0.18 -5.88 53.27
CA PRO A 33 -0.18 -5.30 51.96
C PRO A 33 0.86 -4.27 51.43
N ASP A 34 0.49 -3.55 50.36
CA ASP A 34 1.05 -2.28 49.83
C ASP A 34 1.90 -2.32 48.54
N PHE A 35 1.31 -1.74 47.48
CA PHE A 35 1.87 -1.10 46.28
C PHE A 35 3.23 -1.55 45.73
N PRO A 36 3.32 -1.99 44.45
CA PRO A 36 4.55 -1.86 43.70
C PRO A 36 4.48 -0.67 42.74
N ARG A 37 5.45 0.24 42.93
CA ARG A 37 6.07 1.03 41.87
C ARG A 37 6.48 0.09 40.72
N LEU A 38 6.10 0.46 39.51
CA LEU A 38 6.62 -0.12 38.26
C LEU A 38 8.15 -0.01 38.24
N VAL A 39 8.81 -1.17 38.28
CA VAL A 39 10.21 -1.34 37.91
C VAL A 39 10.23 -1.69 36.42
N ALA A 40 11.10 -0.97 35.71
CA ALA A 40 11.41 -1.12 34.29
C ALA A 40 11.61 -2.60 33.89
N GLY A 41 10.65 -3.11 33.14
CA GLY A 41 10.81 -4.25 32.25
C GLY A 41 11.13 -3.72 30.85
N ARG A 42 12.13 -4.32 30.20
CA ARG A 42 12.53 -4.05 28.82
C ARG A 42 11.31 -4.11 27.89
N PRO A 43 11.12 -3.18 26.94
CA PRO A 43 10.23 -3.43 25.82
C PRO A 43 11.01 -4.21 24.77
N ASP A 44 10.62 -5.48 24.61
CA ASP A 44 10.81 -6.17 23.34
C ASP A 44 10.04 -5.40 22.25
N ARG A 45 10.67 -5.34 21.07
CA ARG A 45 10.21 -4.81 19.78
C ARG A 45 8.70 -4.56 19.68
N PHE A 46 8.30 -3.30 19.85
CA PHE A 46 7.10 -2.75 19.22
C PHE A 46 7.52 -2.27 17.83
N LEU A 47 7.11 -3.01 16.80
CA LEU A 47 7.02 -2.50 15.44
C LEU A 47 5.84 -1.53 15.42
N SER A 48 6.04 -0.36 14.83
CA SER A 48 4.99 0.61 14.54
C SER A 48 3.90 -0.05 13.71
N ALA A 49 2.65 0.16 14.13
CA ALA A 49 1.48 -0.11 13.32
C ALA A 49 1.35 1.00 12.26
N GLY A 50 2.26 1.02 11.29
CA GLY A 50 1.91 1.47 9.94
C GLY A 50 1.32 0.25 9.27
N SER A 51 0.05 0.35 8.83
CA SER A 51 -0.67 -0.60 7.95
C SER A 51 0.09 -1.90 7.68
N GLN A 52 0.04 -2.83 8.65
CA GLN A 52 0.49 -4.20 8.43
C GLN A 52 -0.49 -4.82 7.43
N TRP A 53 -0.18 -4.68 6.14
CA TRP A 53 -0.66 -5.55 5.10
C TRP A 53 -0.49 -6.97 5.60
N ARG A 54 -1.62 -7.68 5.81
CA ARG A 54 -1.60 -9.10 6.14
C ARG A 54 -0.80 -9.76 5.02
N GLY A 55 0.36 -10.32 5.37
CA GLY A 55 1.12 -11.15 4.43
C GLY A 55 0.16 -12.18 3.87
N SER A 56 -0.12 -12.07 2.57
CA SER A 56 -1.12 -12.91 1.92
C SER A 56 -0.69 -14.38 2.09
N SER A 57 -1.64 -15.30 2.00
CA SER A 57 -1.32 -16.74 1.99
C SER A 57 -0.25 -17.12 0.95
N ARG A 58 0.03 -16.25 -0.03
CA ARG A 58 1.03 -16.39 -1.10
C ARG A 58 2.47 -16.14 -0.68
N SER A 59 2.75 -15.15 0.17
CA SER A 59 4.11 -14.95 0.67
C SER A 59 4.62 -16.21 1.39
N ARG A 60 3.70 -17.01 1.96
CA ARG A 60 3.99 -18.34 2.52
C ARG A 60 4.24 -19.42 1.46
N LEU A 61 3.50 -19.41 0.35
CA LEU A 61 3.74 -20.34 -0.77
C LEU A 61 5.09 -20.06 -1.45
N ALA A 62 5.39 -18.80 -1.74
CA ALA A 62 6.67 -18.40 -2.36
C ALA A 62 7.89 -18.68 -1.45
N ALA A 63 7.77 -18.44 -0.13
CA ALA A 63 8.89 -18.62 0.81
C ALA A 63 9.19 -20.08 1.20
N SER A 64 8.30 -21.03 0.90
CA SER A 64 8.47 -22.44 1.31
C SER A 64 9.38 -23.26 0.39
N PHE A 65 9.84 -22.70 -0.73
CA PHE A 65 10.67 -23.41 -1.69
C PHE A 65 12.17 -23.27 -1.40
N PRO A 66 12.94 -24.38 -1.40
CA PRO A 66 14.37 -24.33 -1.19
C PRO A 66 15.06 -23.57 -2.33
N LEU A 67 15.78 -22.50 -1.95
CA LEU A 67 16.62 -21.58 -2.73
C LEU A 67 17.71 -22.23 -3.62
N GLN A 68 17.68 -23.53 -3.91
CA GLN A 68 18.84 -24.21 -4.49
C GLN A 68 19.00 -24.11 -6.01
N THR A 69 18.01 -23.62 -6.75
CA THR A 69 18.21 -23.17 -8.14
C THR A 69 17.11 -22.19 -8.53
N PRO A 70 17.42 -21.05 -9.20
CA PRO A 70 16.43 -20.28 -9.96
C PRO A 70 15.64 -21.23 -10.86
N TRP A 71 14.38 -20.90 -11.19
CA TRP A 71 13.51 -21.67 -12.10
C TRP A 71 14.18 -21.90 -13.47
N GLU A 72 15.11 -22.85 -13.54
CA GLU A 72 15.61 -23.44 -14.76
C GLU A 72 14.77 -24.70 -14.94
N PRO A 73 14.01 -24.82 -16.04
CA PRO A 73 13.39 -26.09 -16.35
C PRO A 73 14.53 -27.09 -16.51
N ALA A 74 14.70 -27.98 -15.53
CA ALA A 74 15.25 -29.28 -15.84
C ALA A 74 14.37 -29.79 -16.97
N TYR A 75 14.94 -29.90 -18.16
CA TYR A 75 14.24 -30.37 -19.35
C TYR A 75 13.76 -31.80 -19.05
N ILE A 76 12.54 -31.93 -18.52
CA ILE A 76 11.90 -33.22 -18.28
C ILE A 76 11.35 -33.66 -19.63
N ASP A 77 12.20 -34.32 -20.41
CA ASP A 77 11.87 -34.89 -21.72
C ASP A 77 11.08 -36.22 -21.61
N ASP A 78 10.33 -36.41 -20.51
CA ASP A 78 9.71 -37.69 -20.16
C ASP A 78 8.24 -37.55 -19.66
N TYR A 79 7.50 -36.57 -20.17
CA TYR A 79 6.04 -36.51 -20.03
C TYR A 79 5.36 -37.00 -21.32
N GLN A 80 5.45 -38.30 -21.59
CA GLN A 80 4.60 -38.98 -22.58
C GLN A 80 3.39 -39.62 -21.89
N GLU A 81 2.22 -39.30 -22.47
CA GLU A 81 0.93 -39.99 -22.37
C GLU A 81 0.36 -40.20 -20.95
N SER A 82 -0.52 -39.28 -20.55
CA SER A 82 -1.52 -39.54 -19.53
C SER A 82 -2.39 -40.73 -19.94
N VAL A 83 -2.05 -41.91 -19.42
CA VAL A 83 -2.95 -43.06 -19.38
C VAL A 83 -4.15 -42.63 -18.55
N VAL A 84 -5.31 -42.47 -19.19
CA VAL A 84 -6.61 -42.30 -18.52
C VAL A 84 -6.86 -43.54 -17.66
N TYR A 85 -6.47 -43.49 -16.39
CA TYR A 85 -6.86 -44.50 -15.43
C TYR A 85 -8.36 -44.34 -15.18
N GLN A 86 -9.17 -45.27 -15.72
CA GLN A 86 -10.53 -45.50 -15.24
C GLN A 86 -10.46 -46.04 -13.80
N VAL A 87 -10.26 -45.15 -12.83
CA VAL A 87 -10.46 -45.46 -11.40
C VAL A 87 -11.93 -45.23 -11.08
N GLY A 88 -12.75 -46.24 -11.33
CA GLY A 88 -14.07 -46.39 -10.71
C GLY A 88 -15.07 -45.25 -10.88
N GLY A 89 -15.59 -45.02 -12.10
CA GLY A 89 -16.95 -44.53 -12.35
C GLY A 89 -17.38 -43.14 -11.84
N PHE A 90 -16.53 -42.39 -11.14
CA PHE A 90 -16.80 -40.99 -10.79
C PHE A 90 -16.44 -40.12 -12.00
N MET A 91 -17.45 -39.52 -12.63
CA MET A 91 -17.23 -38.43 -13.58
C MET A 91 -16.71 -37.23 -12.78
N ILE A 92 -15.46 -36.83 -13.02
CA ILE A 92 -14.93 -35.56 -12.52
C ILE A 92 -15.77 -34.49 -13.21
N GLN A 93 -16.62 -33.81 -12.45
CA GLN A 93 -17.37 -32.68 -12.96
C GLN A 93 -16.40 -31.51 -13.11
N ASN A 94 -16.41 -30.86 -14.27
CA ASN A 94 -15.65 -29.63 -14.47
C ASN A 94 -16.06 -28.60 -13.42
N SER A 95 -15.10 -27.83 -12.92
CA SER A 95 -15.41 -26.68 -12.09
C SER A 95 -16.19 -25.63 -12.89
N GLU A 96 -16.85 -24.72 -12.20
CA GLU A 96 -17.57 -23.61 -12.83
C GLU A 96 -16.62 -22.74 -13.65
N LEU A 97 -15.43 -22.45 -13.13
CA LEU A 97 -14.36 -21.76 -13.83
C LEU A 97 -13.94 -22.48 -15.13
N GLN A 98 -13.71 -23.79 -15.08
CA GLN A 98 -13.39 -24.57 -16.30
C GLN A 98 -14.51 -24.50 -17.34
N ALA A 99 -15.77 -24.52 -16.88
CA ALA A 99 -16.92 -24.38 -17.75
C ALA A 99 -17.00 -22.97 -18.36
N ALA A 100 -16.76 -21.91 -17.58
CA ALA A 100 -16.72 -20.53 -18.05
C ALA A 100 -15.62 -20.30 -19.10
N LEU A 101 -14.38 -20.73 -18.82
CA LEU A 101 -13.27 -20.69 -19.79
C LEU A 101 -13.63 -21.41 -21.10
N SER A 102 -14.26 -22.58 -21.01
CA SER A 102 -14.69 -23.35 -22.18
C SER A 102 -15.79 -22.64 -22.99
N ARG A 103 -16.75 -21.97 -22.33
CA ARG A 103 -17.81 -21.22 -23.00
C ARG A 103 -17.27 -19.94 -23.64
N GLY A 104 -16.42 -19.20 -22.94
CA GLY A 104 -15.79 -17.99 -23.45
C GLY A 104 -14.87 -18.22 -24.66
N LEU A 105 -14.26 -19.40 -24.76
CA LEU A 105 -13.47 -19.79 -25.94
C LEU A 105 -14.29 -20.36 -27.10
N ALA A 106 -15.58 -20.66 -26.90
CA ALA A 106 -16.42 -21.19 -27.97
C ALA A 106 -16.65 -20.12 -29.07
N PRO A 107 -16.97 -20.51 -30.32
CA PRO A 107 -17.26 -19.55 -31.38
C PRO A 107 -18.41 -18.60 -31.00
N GLY A 108 -18.11 -17.30 -30.92
CA GLY A 108 -19.04 -16.26 -30.50
C GLY A 108 -19.19 -16.12 -28.98
N GLY A 109 -18.40 -16.83 -28.19
CA GLY A 109 -18.29 -16.61 -26.74
C GLY A 109 -17.49 -15.36 -26.42
N ASP A 110 -17.81 -14.75 -25.28
CA ASP A 110 -17.08 -13.64 -24.67
C ASP A 110 -16.43 -14.15 -23.39
N LEU A 111 -15.09 -14.24 -23.41
CA LEU A 111 -14.34 -14.78 -22.29
C LEU A 111 -14.39 -13.86 -21.05
N ARG A 112 -14.51 -12.56 -21.26
CA ARG A 112 -14.61 -11.59 -20.16
C ARG A 112 -15.96 -11.74 -19.46
N GLU A 113 -17.05 -11.71 -20.23
CA GLU A 113 -18.41 -11.86 -19.69
C GLU A 113 -18.54 -13.19 -18.92
N GLU A 114 -18.06 -14.28 -19.50
CA GLU A 114 -18.14 -15.61 -18.88
C GLU A 114 -17.32 -15.72 -17.60
N LEU A 115 -16.15 -15.06 -17.52
CA LEU A 115 -15.34 -15.04 -16.29
C LEU A 115 -15.93 -14.11 -15.22
N SER A 116 -16.48 -12.95 -15.59
CA SER A 116 -17.13 -12.04 -14.64
C SER A 116 -18.39 -12.62 -14.00
N ALA A 117 -19.02 -13.59 -14.67
CA ALA A 117 -20.22 -14.26 -14.15
C ALA A 117 -19.91 -15.34 -13.10
N VAL A 118 -18.64 -15.67 -12.85
CA VAL A 118 -18.25 -16.69 -11.87
C VAL A 118 -17.98 -16.01 -10.52
N GLU A 119 -18.83 -16.27 -9.52
CA GLU A 119 -18.73 -15.69 -8.18
C GLU A 119 -17.38 -15.98 -7.49
N ASP A 120 -16.86 -17.20 -7.66
CA ASP A 120 -15.57 -17.63 -7.08
C ASP A 120 -14.62 -18.12 -8.18
N CYS A 121 -13.69 -17.25 -8.56
CA CYS A 121 -12.67 -17.53 -9.56
C CYS A 121 -11.35 -18.09 -8.96
N SER A 122 -11.34 -18.51 -7.68
CA SER A 122 -10.11 -18.99 -7.04
C SER A 122 -9.58 -20.31 -7.64
N LEU A 123 -8.29 -20.31 -7.97
CA LEU A 123 -7.57 -21.47 -8.50
C LEU A 123 -7.09 -22.37 -7.37
N PHE A 124 -7.90 -23.37 -7.04
CA PHE A 124 -7.61 -24.37 -6.01
C PHE A 124 -7.02 -25.66 -6.55
N THR A 125 -7.40 -26.08 -7.77
CA THR A 125 -6.98 -27.38 -8.30
C THR A 125 -5.97 -27.24 -9.43
N ARG A 126 -5.19 -28.30 -9.65
CA ARG A 126 -4.28 -28.39 -10.79
C ARG A 126 -5.05 -28.34 -12.11
N GLU A 127 -6.22 -28.97 -12.16
CA GLU A 127 -7.06 -29.02 -13.34
C GLU A 127 -7.58 -27.64 -13.74
N ASP A 128 -7.96 -26.80 -12.76
CA ASP A 128 -8.32 -25.39 -13.02
C ASP A 128 -7.13 -24.62 -13.59
N ALA A 129 -5.96 -24.75 -12.97
CA ALA A 129 -4.74 -24.12 -13.48
C ALA A 129 -4.40 -24.59 -14.91
N LEU A 130 -4.54 -25.89 -15.21
CA LEU A 130 -4.35 -26.43 -16.56
C LEU A 130 -5.36 -25.86 -17.57
N ALA A 131 -6.61 -25.64 -17.17
CA ALA A 131 -7.61 -25.01 -18.03
C ALA A 131 -7.27 -23.55 -18.34
N VAL A 132 -6.73 -22.80 -17.38
CA VAL A 132 -6.20 -21.45 -17.62
C VAL A 132 -5.00 -21.51 -18.57
N VAL A 133 -4.06 -22.42 -18.37
CA VAL A 133 -2.90 -22.61 -19.28
C VAL A 133 -3.35 -22.94 -20.70
N GLU A 134 -4.34 -23.82 -20.88
CA GLU A 134 -4.90 -24.12 -22.19
C GLU A 134 -5.57 -22.89 -22.82
N THR A 135 -6.24 -22.08 -22.00
CA THR A 135 -6.83 -20.81 -22.44
C THR A 135 -5.76 -19.85 -22.95
N LEU A 136 -4.63 -19.71 -22.24
CA LEU A 136 -3.49 -18.88 -22.67
C LEU A 136 -2.92 -19.31 -24.03
N ARG A 137 -2.92 -20.61 -24.36
CA ARG A 137 -2.45 -21.10 -25.68
C ARG A 137 -3.25 -20.54 -26.86
N SER A 138 -4.47 -20.08 -26.62
CA SER A 138 -5.31 -19.46 -27.66
C SER A 138 -4.90 -18.02 -28.01
N PHE A 139 -4.08 -17.36 -27.18
CA PHE A 139 -3.62 -15.99 -27.39
C PHE A 139 -2.28 -15.89 -28.16
N PRO A 140 -1.96 -14.74 -28.78
CA PRO A 140 -2.83 -13.58 -28.99
C PRO A 140 -3.97 -13.91 -29.96
N ARG A 141 -5.17 -13.40 -29.69
CA ARG A 141 -6.36 -13.56 -30.55
C ARG A 141 -6.55 -12.29 -31.37
N ALA A 142 -7.00 -12.44 -32.61
CA ALA A 142 -7.46 -11.31 -33.43
C ALA A 142 -8.90 -10.97 -32.99
N GLU A 143 -9.03 -10.27 -31.86
CA GLU A 143 -10.33 -9.80 -31.38
C GLU A 143 -10.55 -8.34 -31.79
N SER A 144 -11.81 -7.96 -31.98
CA SER A 144 -12.21 -6.55 -32.08
C SER A 144 -12.32 -6.04 -30.65
N ASP A 145 -11.37 -5.20 -30.24
CA ASP A 145 -11.32 -4.66 -28.89
C ASP A 145 -12.24 -3.43 -28.82
N ASP A 146 -13.43 -3.63 -28.27
CA ASP A 146 -14.46 -2.59 -28.17
C ASP A 146 -14.54 -2.02 -26.73
N GLY A 147 -13.67 -2.43 -25.80
CA GLY A 147 -13.82 -2.15 -24.36
C GLY A 147 -12.54 -1.84 -23.58
N LEU A 148 -12.72 -1.46 -22.32
CA LEU A 148 -11.67 -1.00 -21.38
C LEU A 148 -10.74 -2.11 -20.86
N ALA A 149 -11.13 -3.38 -20.95
CA ALA A 149 -10.33 -4.53 -20.55
C ALA A 149 -10.49 -5.68 -21.55
N SER A 150 -9.35 -6.21 -22.03
CA SER A 150 -9.29 -7.28 -23.03
C SER A 150 -9.63 -8.66 -22.43
N ALA A 151 -9.97 -9.62 -23.28
CA ALA A 151 -10.14 -11.02 -22.86
C ALA A 151 -8.87 -11.62 -22.24
N LEU A 152 -7.69 -11.15 -22.69
CA LEU A 152 -6.43 -11.57 -22.10
C LEU A 152 -6.31 -11.07 -20.67
N HIS A 153 -6.64 -9.80 -20.41
CA HIS A 153 -6.64 -9.22 -19.07
C HIS A 153 -7.46 -10.06 -18.08
N ALA A 154 -8.67 -10.45 -18.46
CA ALA A 154 -9.55 -11.27 -17.60
C ALA A 154 -8.91 -12.62 -17.24
N VAL A 155 -8.22 -13.27 -18.18
CA VAL A 155 -7.48 -14.53 -17.91
C VAL A 155 -6.26 -14.28 -17.04
N LEU A 156 -5.54 -13.18 -17.26
CA LEU A 156 -4.38 -12.83 -16.45
C LEU A 156 -4.75 -12.54 -14.99
N ALA A 157 -5.94 -11.98 -14.74
CA ALA A 157 -6.43 -11.72 -13.38
C ALA A 157 -6.47 -13.00 -12.52
N LEU A 158 -6.72 -14.17 -13.12
CA LEU A 158 -6.73 -15.46 -12.43
C LEU A 158 -5.36 -15.84 -11.83
N PHE A 159 -4.24 -15.34 -12.37
CA PHE A 159 -2.92 -15.53 -11.74
C PHE A 159 -2.84 -14.90 -10.35
N GLN A 160 -3.69 -13.90 -10.07
CA GLN A 160 -3.86 -13.24 -8.78
C GLN A 160 -4.93 -13.89 -7.90
N GLN A 161 -5.43 -15.07 -8.24
CA GLN A 161 -6.44 -15.81 -7.46
C GLN A 161 -6.00 -17.25 -7.17
N VAL A 162 -4.69 -17.51 -7.18
CA VAL A 162 -4.16 -18.83 -6.83
C VAL A 162 -4.12 -19.02 -5.32
N GLU A 163 -4.75 -20.10 -4.86
CA GLU A 163 -4.90 -20.44 -3.45
C GLU A 163 -4.19 -21.73 -3.04
N SER A 164 -3.89 -22.63 -3.98
CA SER A 164 -3.17 -23.87 -3.69
C SER A 164 -1.75 -23.88 -4.26
N GLU A 165 -0.87 -24.63 -3.58
CA GLU A 165 0.51 -24.85 -4.03
C GLU A 165 0.56 -25.56 -5.38
N GLU A 166 -0.27 -26.58 -5.60
CA GLU A 166 -0.28 -27.37 -6.85
C GLU A 166 -0.75 -26.54 -8.06
N ALA A 167 -1.76 -25.66 -7.86
CA ALA A 167 -2.18 -24.71 -8.87
C ALA A 167 -1.07 -23.69 -9.15
N PHE A 168 -0.42 -23.15 -8.10
CA PHE A 168 0.67 -22.19 -8.24
C PHE A 168 1.86 -22.76 -9.02
N GLU A 169 2.27 -23.98 -8.69
CA GLU A 169 3.32 -24.70 -9.44
C GLU A 169 2.92 -24.89 -10.90
N THR A 170 1.67 -25.28 -11.16
CA THR A 170 1.17 -25.50 -12.53
C THR A 170 1.21 -24.20 -13.35
N MET A 171 0.74 -23.09 -12.78
CA MET A 171 0.80 -21.77 -13.41
C MET A 171 2.25 -21.31 -13.62
N GLY A 172 3.14 -21.58 -12.66
CA GLY A 172 4.56 -21.28 -12.76
C GLY A 172 5.28 -22.06 -13.86
N TYR A 173 5.12 -23.39 -13.89
CA TYR A 173 5.83 -24.26 -14.84
C TYR A 173 5.24 -24.26 -16.24
N GLN A 174 3.92 -24.17 -16.37
CA GLN A 174 3.24 -24.29 -17.67
C GLN A 174 2.59 -22.98 -18.13
N GLY A 175 2.14 -22.12 -17.21
CA GLY A 175 1.58 -20.82 -17.56
C GLY A 175 2.63 -19.79 -17.95
N MET A 176 3.75 -19.67 -17.21
CA MET A 176 4.80 -18.69 -17.52
C MET A 176 5.38 -18.82 -18.95
N PRO A 177 5.67 -20.02 -19.49
CA PRO A 177 6.11 -20.16 -20.87
C PRO A 177 5.10 -19.61 -21.89
N GLU A 178 3.80 -19.83 -21.67
CA GLU A 178 2.76 -19.28 -22.56
C GLU A 178 2.67 -17.76 -22.44
N LEU A 179 2.81 -17.21 -21.22
CA LEU A 179 2.89 -15.76 -21.04
C LEU A 179 4.10 -15.15 -21.72
N HIS A 180 5.28 -15.79 -21.69
CA HIS A 180 6.44 -15.33 -22.46
C HIS A 180 6.12 -15.24 -23.95
N ARG A 181 5.50 -16.29 -24.50
CA ARG A 181 5.11 -16.35 -25.91
C ARG A 181 4.10 -15.26 -26.28
N ILE A 182 3.09 -15.02 -25.44
CA ILE A 182 2.07 -13.99 -25.66
C ILE A 182 2.71 -12.61 -25.59
N TYR A 183 3.50 -12.33 -24.55
CA TYR A 183 4.19 -11.05 -24.37
C TYR A 183 5.04 -10.70 -25.59
N ASP A 184 5.87 -11.65 -26.04
CA ASP A 184 6.75 -11.42 -27.19
C ASP A 184 5.93 -11.15 -28.46
N ALA A 185 4.83 -11.89 -28.66
CA ALA A 185 3.96 -11.70 -29.81
C ALA A 185 3.20 -10.35 -29.80
N LEU A 186 2.76 -9.89 -28.63
CA LEU A 186 2.11 -8.58 -28.46
C LEU A 186 3.10 -7.44 -28.65
N LEU A 187 4.33 -7.58 -28.13
CA LEU A 187 5.38 -6.58 -28.31
C LEU A 187 5.83 -6.49 -29.78
N GLU A 188 5.95 -7.61 -30.49
CA GLU A 188 6.27 -7.64 -31.92
C GLU A 188 5.18 -7.02 -32.81
N ALA A 189 3.93 -6.98 -32.35
CA ALA A 189 2.85 -6.33 -33.08
C ALA A 189 2.98 -4.78 -33.09
N ASP A 190 3.81 -4.21 -32.22
CA ASP A 190 4.14 -2.76 -32.14
C ASP A 190 2.89 -1.87 -32.15
N CYS A 191 1.89 -2.25 -31.33
CA CYS A 191 0.63 -1.53 -31.20
C CYS A 191 0.46 -1.04 -29.76
N GLU A 192 0.30 0.28 -29.57
CA GLU A 192 0.03 0.91 -28.28
C GLU A 192 -1.24 0.35 -27.59
N GLU A 193 -2.18 -0.19 -28.38
CA GLU A 193 -3.41 -0.86 -27.91
C GLU A 193 -3.12 -2.01 -26.94
N HIS A 194 -1.94 -2.63 -27.00
CA HIS A 194 -1.56 -3.76 -26.12
C HIS A 194 -0.80 -3.34 -24.87
N SER A 195 -0.56 -2.05 -24.65
CA SER A 195 0.25 -1.54 -23.53
C SER A 195 -0.31 -1.94 -22.16
N GLY A 196 -1.64 -1.97 -22.01
CA GLY A 196 -2.33 -2.42 -20.79
C GLY A 196 -2.07 -3.90 -20.48
N ASP A 197 -2.26 -4.78 -21.47
CA ASP A 197 -2.01 -6.22 -21.33
C ASP A 197 -0.54 -6.54 -21.08
N LEU A 198 0.36 -5.88 -21.82
CA LEU A 198 1.80 -6.01 -21.61
C LEU A 198 2.18 -5.63 -20.18
N SER A 199 1.69 -4.49 -19.69
CA SER A 199 1.93 -4.04 -18.31
C SER A 199 1.40 -5.03 -17.27
N PHE A 200 0.23 -5.62 -17.51
CA PHE A 200 -0.34 -6.61 -16.61
C PHE A 200 0.44 -7.93 -16.61
N ILE A 201 0.95 -8.38 -17.76
CA ILE A 201 1.84 -9.55 -17.84
C ILE A 201 3.12 -9.29 -17.02
N LEU A 202 3.69 -8.09 -17.06
CA LEU A 202 4.87 -7.73 -16.25
C LEU A 202 4.58 -7.85 -14.74
N LYS A 203 3.39 -7.47 -14.30
CA LYS A 203 2.93 -7.67 -12.90
C LYS A 203 2.92 -9.16 -12.54
N VAL A 204 2.41 -10.00 -13.44
CA VAL A 204 2.40 -11.46 -13.24
C VAL A 204 3.83 -12.02 -13.18
N TYR A 205 4.75 -11.55 -14.04
CA TYR A 205 6.16 -11.94 -13.97
C TYR A 205 6.81 -11.57 -12.64
N ALA A 206 6.51 -10.38 -12.11
CA ALA A 206 7.01 -9.94 -10.81
C ALA A 206 6.48 -10.82 -9.66
N MET A 207 5.19 -11.16 -9.68
CA MET A 207 4.56 -12.05 -8.69
C MET A 207 5.18 -13.46 -8.67
N TYR A 208 5.40 -14.07 -9.83
CA TYR A 208 5.92 -15.44 -9.92
C TYR A 208 7.44 -15.51 -9.84
N GLY A 209 8.11 -14.39 -10.08
CA GLY A 209 9.57 -14.31 -10.18
C GLY A 209 10.12 -15.35 -11.14
N SER A 210 9.72 -15.32 -12.41
CA SER A 210 10.31 -16.18 -13.43
C SER A 210 11.56 -15.52 -14.02
N ARG A 211 12.58 -16.30 -14.42
CA ARG A 211 13.82 -15.75 -15.00
C ARG A 211 13.58 -15.07 -16.35
N GLY A 212 12.79 -15.69 -17.22
CA GLY A 212 12.40 -15.10 -18.49
C GLY A 212 11.54 -13.84 -18.31
N GLY A 213 10.72 -13.79 -17.27
CA GLY A 213 9.95 -12.61 -16.91
C GLY A 213 10.83 -11.47 -16.40
N ALA A 214 11.85 -11.77 -15.60
CA ALA A 214 12.81 -10.76 -15.11
C ALA A 214 13.52 -10.03 -16.24
N GLU A 215 13.96 -10.75 -17.28
CA GLU A 215 14.57 -10.15 -18.49
C GLU A 215 13.59 -9.22 -19.22
N ARG A 216 12.32 -9.62 -19.32
CA ARG A 216 11.25 -8.80 -19.94
C ARG A 216 10.92 -7.55 -19.14
N ILE A 217 10.89 -7.65 -17.80
CA ILE A 217 10.75 -6.49 -16.90
C ILE A 217 11.88 -5.49 -17.15
N VAL A 218 13.14 -5.94 -17.25
CA VAL A 218 14.29 -5.07 -17.52
C VAL A 218 14.17 -4.36 -18.86
N ASN A 219 13.74 -5.07 -19.90
CA ASN A 219 13.58 -4.50 -21.23
C ASN A 219 12.40 -3.52 -21.29
N ALA A 220 11.26 -3.89 -20.72
CA ALA A 220 10.05 -3.08 -20.70
C ALA A 220 10.23 -1.75 -19.94
N ALA A 221 11.00 -1.76 -18.84
CA ALA A 221 11.29 -0.54 -18.08
C ALA A 221 12.07 0.52 -18.90
N ARG A 222 12.61 0.14 -20.06
CA ARG A 222 13.34 1.02 -20.99
C ARG A 222 12.63 1.17 -22.33
N ASP A 223 11.46 0.56 -22.48
CA ASP A 223 10.68 0.61 -23.69
C ASP A 223 9.88 1.92 -23.71
N PRO A 224 9.98 2.77 -24.75
CA PRO A 224 9.29 4.05 -24.81
C PRO A 224 7.77 3.97 -24.67
N ILE A 225 7.15 2.86 -25.07
CA ILE A 225 5.70 2.66 -24.99
C ILE A 225 5.30 2.27 -23.56
N LEU A 226 6.11 1.45 -22.90
CA LEU A 226 5.75 0.88 -21.59
C LEU A 226 6.29 1.67 -20.40
N GLN A 227 7.35 2.47 -20.56
CA GLN A 227 8.06 3.11 -19.45
C GLN A 227 7.21 4.14 -18.69
N ASP A 228 6.14 4.68 -19.27
CA ASP A 228 5.26 5.68 -18.65
C ASP A 228 3.99 5.08 -18.03
N SER A 229 3.84 3.75 -18.07
CA SER A 229 2.71 3.03 -17.46
C SER A 229 2.68 3.16 -15.93
N TRP A 230 1.56 3.60 -15.36
CA TRP A 230 1.37 3.71 -13.91
C TRP A 230 1.53 2.37 -13.16
N LEU A 231 1.33 1.24 -13.84
CA LEU A 231 1.45 -0.11 -13.29
C LEU A 231 2.87 -0.45 -12.83
N TRP A 232 3.90 0.33 -13.19
CA TRP A 232 5.27 0.10 -12.71
C TRP A 232 5.38 0.11 -11.18
N SER A 233 4.60 0.95 -10.49
CA SER A 233 4.55 0.97 -9.03
C SER A 233 4.10 -0.38 -8.48
N VAL A 234 3.04 -0.95 -9.08
CA VAL A 234 2.49 -2.27 -8.75
C VAL A 234 3.48 -3.37 -9.09
N VAL A 235 4.08 -3.36 -10.30
CA VAL A 235 5.06 -4.36 -10.74
C VAL A 235 6.20 -4.49 -9.73
N PHE A 236 6.82 -3.39 -9.30
CA PHE A 236 7.92 -3.44 -8.33
C PHE A 236 7.47 -3.75 -6.89
N GLN A 237 6.23 -3.43 -6.52
CA GLN A 237 5.66 -3.79 -5.21
C GLN A 237 5.41 -5.29 -5.08
N GLN A 238 5.06 -5.99 -6.17
CA GLN A 238 4.83 -7.44 -6.16
C GLN A 238 6.13 -8.27 -5.98
N ILE A 239 7.30 -7.64 -6.03
CA ILE A 239 8.59 -8.31 -5.94
C ILE A 239 8.94 -8.58 -4.47
N GLU A 240 8.72 -9.82 -4.06
CA GLU A 240 9.06 -10.33 -2.73
C GLU A 240 10.27 -11.30 -2.75
N VAL A 241 10.70 -11.74 -3.93
CA VAL A 241 11.75 -12.77 -4.07
C VAL A 241 13.15 -12.14 -4.15
N GLU A 242 14.00 -12.46 -3.18
CA GLU A 242 15.33 -11.84 -2.99
C GLU A 242 16.24 -11.91 -4.22
N TRP A 243 16.26 -13.03 -4.95
CA TRP A 243 17.10 -13.13 -6.15
C TRP A 243 16.63 -12.19 -7.26
N LEU A 244 15.32 -11.98 -7.38
CA LEU A 244 14.75 -11.05 -8.36
C LEU A 244 15.05 -9.61 -7.95
N GLU A 245 15.01 -9.31 -6.65
CA GLU A 245 15.40 -7.99 -6.13
C GLU A 245 16.84 -7.62 -6.55
N GLY A 246 17.78 -8.55 -6.30
CA GLY A 246 19.18 -8.37 -6.70
C GLY A 246 19.37 -8.30 -8.22
N TYR A 247 18.67 -9.17 -8.97
CA TYR A 247 18.74 -9.19 -10.43
C TYR A 247 18.30 -7.86 -11.05
N LEU A 248 17.12 -7.34 -10.68
CA LEU A 248 16.61 -6.09 -11.25
C LEU A 248 17.43 -4.89 -10.82
N THR A 249 17.88 -4.83 -9.56
CA THR A 249 18.77 -3.76 -9.09
C THR A 249 20.04 -3.70 -9.94
N GLU A 250 20.66 -4.84 -10.22
CA GLU A 250 21.87 -4.91 -11.04
C GLU A 250 21.62 -4.52 -12.49
N HIS A 251 20.52 -4.99 -13.09
CA HIS A 251 20.30 -4.85 -14.54
C HIS A 251 19.63 -3.53 -14.92
N LEU A 252 18.95 -2.85 -13.98
CA LEU A 252 18.32 -1.54 -14.19
C LEU A 252 19.21 -0.36 -13.76
N ARG A 253 20.33 -0.57 -13.08
CA ARG A 253 21.18 0.56 -12.62
C ARG A 253 21.93 1.30 -13.74
N ASP A 254 22.19 0.63 -14.87
CA ASP A 254 22.96 1.21 -15.99
C ASP A 254 22.52 0.61 -17.36
N PRO A 255 21.86 1.40 -18.24
CA PRO A 255 21.33 2.73 -17.96
C PRO A 255 20.13 2.65 -17.01
N LEU A 256 19.91 3.71 -16.22
CA LEU A 256 18.67 3.87 -15.45
C LEU A 256 17.46 3.94 -16.41
N PRO A 257 16.30 3.37 -16.04
CA PRO A 257 15.03 3.58 -16.76
C PRO A 257 14.74 5.06 -16.98
N ASP A 258 13.91 5.39 -17.97
CA ASP A 258 13.31 6.72 -18.13
C ASP A 258 11.82 6.67 -17.72
N GLY A 259 11.09 7.77 -17.91
CA GLY A 259 9.65 7.84 -17.63
C GLY A 259 9.24 7.57 -16.18
N PHE A 260 7.99 7.16 -16.00
CA PHE A 260 7.46 6.75 -14.70
C PHE A 260 8.13 5.49 -14.13
N ALA A 261 8.60 4.58 -14.97
CA ALA A 261 9.38 3.40 -14.58
C ALA A 261 10.62 3.77 -13.76
N ALA A 262 11.26 4.90 -14.06
CA ALA A 262 12.39 5.41 -13.29
C ALA A 262 12.02 5.79 -11.86
N VAL A 263 10.83 6.38 -11.66
CA VAL A 263 10.32 6.78 -10.34
C VAL A 263 9.94 5.54 -9.55
N ALA A 264 9.19 4.62 -10.15
CA ALA A 264 8.81 3.37 -9.49
C ALA A 264 10.04 2.50 -9.14
N PHE A 265 11.05 2.46 -10.01
CA PHE A 265 12.32 1.80 -9.72
C PHE A 265 13.09 2.50 -8.59
N LEU A 266 13.01 3.82 -8.48
CA LEU A 266 13.59 4.57 -7.37
C LEU A 266 12.96 4.16 -6.03
N ASP A 267 11.63 4.10 -5.95
CA ASP A 267 10.91 3.67 -4.74
C ASP A 267 11.25 2.24 -4.35
N PHE A 268 11.36 1.36 -5.35
CA PHE A 268 11.81 -0.01 -5.17
C PHE A 268 13.19 -0.07 -4.51
N VAL A 269 14.18 0.67 -5.04
CA VAL A 269 15.55 0.64 -4.48
C VAL A 269 15.68 1.41 -3.16
N ASN A 270 14.85 2.43 -2.93
CA ASN A 270 14.74 3.11 -1.63
C ASN A 270 14.30 2.13 -0.54
N ARG A 271 13.27 1.32 -0.82
CA ARG A 271 12.80 0.25 0.08
C ARG A 271 13.92 -0.74 0.40
N LEU A 272 14.64 -1.22 -0.62
CA LEU A 272 15.75 -2.16 -0.41
C LEU A 272 16.91 -1.53 0.39
N ALA A 273 17.23 -0.26 0.14
CA ALA A 273 18.26 0.46 0.88
C ALA A 273 17.90 0.64 2.36
N ARG A 274 16.64 1.00 2.67
CA ARG A 274 16.13 1.07 4.05
C ARG A 274 16.18 -0.28 4.78
N GLN A 275 16.05 -1.37 4.04
CA GLN A 275 16.18 -2.74 4.55
C GLN A 275 17.63 -3.23 4.65
N GLU A 276 18.62 -2.37 4.36
CA GLU A 276 20.06 -2.70 4.33
C GLU A 276 20.39 -3.84 3.33
N LYS A 277 19.57 -4.03 2.29
CA LYS A 277 19.76 -5.06 1.25
C LYS A 277 20.65 -4.60 0.09
N LEU A 278 21.00 -3.31 0.02
CA LEU A 278 21.83 -2.75 -1.04
C LEU A 278 23.22 -2.39 -0.52
N GLU A 279 24.26 -2.83 -1.23
CA GLU A 279 25.63 -2.35 -1.02
C GLU A 279 25.82 -0.94 -1.59
N TYR A 280 25.15 -0.64 -2.71
CA TYR A 280 25.24 0.63 -3.41
C TYR A 280 23.90 1.00 -4.03
N HIS A 281 23.47 2.25 -3.82
CA HIS A 281 22.20 2.75 -4.34
C HIS A 281 22.30 3.06 -5.85
N PRO A 282 21.47 2.49 -6.74
CA PRO A 282 21.56 2.68 -8.19
C PRO A 282 21.55 4.15 -8.66
N PHE A 283 20.89 5.04 -7.93
CA PHE A 283 20.84 6.47 -8.23
C PHE A 283 22.04 7.28 -7.72
N ASN A 284 22.99 6.66 -6.99
CA ASN A 284 24.21 7.33 -6.52
C ASN A 284 25.28 7.51 -7.63
N THR A 285 24.86 7.58 -8.89
CA THR A 285 25.70 7.79 -10.08
C THR A 285 25.55 9.22 -10.60
N PRO A 286 26.46 9.74 -11.46
CA PRO A 286 26.28 11.06 -12.05
C PRO A 286 24.98 11.22 -12.84
N GLN A 287 24.47 10.15 -13.48
CA GLN A 287 23.17 10.18 -14.16
C GLN A 287 22.02 10.24 -13.15
N GLY A 288 22.03 9.35 -12.14
CA GLY A 288 21.00 9.34 -11.10
C GLY A 288 20.93 10.65 -10.33
N VAL A 289 22.08 11.20 -9.91
CA VAL A 289 22.15 12.50 -9.22
C VAL A 289 21.55 13.64 -10.06
N ARG A 290 21.78 13.67 -11.38
CA ARG A 290 21.15 14.68 -12.25
C ARG A 290 19.63 14.51 -12.30
N ARG A 291 19.14 13.27 -12.32
CA ARG A 291 17.71 13.00 -12.34
C ARG A 291 17.04 13.39 -11.02
N LEU A 292 17.64 13.02 -9.89
CA LEU A 292 17.21 13.46 -8.56
C LEU A 292 17.18 14.98 -8.46
N GLU A 293 18.22 15.66 -8.95
CA GLU A 293 18.26 17.14 -8.98
C GLU A 293 17.12 17.74 -9.80
N ASN A 294 16.79 17.16 -10.96
CA ASN A 294 15.67 17.63 -11.78
C ASN A 294 14.32 17.44 -11.08
N TRP A 295 14.06 16.28 -10.47
CA TRP A 295 12.83 16.03 -9.74
C TRP A 295 12.69 16.94 -8.52
N LEU A 296 13.77 17.19 -7.78
CA LEU A 296 13.76 18.09 -6.62
C LEU A 296 13.69 19.59 -6.99
N ALA A 297 13.98 19.95 -8.23
CA ALA A 297 13.92 21.34 -8.70
C ALA A 297 12.59 21.69 -9.39
N THR A 298 11.69 20.71 -9.56
CA THR A 298 10.39 20.95 -10.18
C THR A 298 9.52 21.85 -9.29
N ASN A 299 8.72 22.71 -9.92
CA ASN A 299 7.63 23.43 -9.23
C ASN A 299 6.26 22.96 -9.74
N ASP A 300 6.26 21.87 -10.52
CA ASP A 300 5.07 21.24 -11.04
C ASP A 300 4.47 20.33 -9.96
N ALA A 301 3.26 20.67 -9.50
CA ALA A 301 2.59 19.97 -8.42
C ALA A 301 2.29 18.51 -8.78
N GLU A 302 2.07 18.21 -10.07
CA GLU A 302 1.83 16.84 -10.55
C GLU A 302 3.07 15.94 -10.37
N GLN A 303 4.26 16.54 -10.27
CA GLN A 303 5.53 15.85 -10.09
C GLN A 303 6.07 15.88 -8.65
N TYR A 304 5.30 16.40 -7.69
CA TYR A 304 5.74 16.41 -6.28
C TYR A 304 5.93 15.01 -5.71
N SER A 305 5.16 14.03 -6.18
CA SER A 305 5.37 12.62 -5.86
C SER A 305 6.78 12.15 -6.27
N PHE A 306 7.30 12.60 -7.40
CA PHE A 306 8.64 12.24 -7.88
C PHE A 306 9.73 12.88 -7.01
N ALA A 307 9.51 14.14 -6.61
CA ALA A 307 10.39 14.84 -5.67
C ALA A 307 10.40 14.15 -4.29
N HIS A 308 9.25 13.64 -3.85
CA HIS A 308 9.15 12.89 -2.60
C HIS A 308 9.97 11.59 -2.67
N SER A 309 9.80 10.77 -3.71
CA SER A 309 10.62 9.58 -3.97
C SER A 309 12.11 9.90 -4.07
N ALA A 310 12.47 11.00 -4.75
CA ALA A 310 13.85 11.50 -4.85
C ALA A 310 14.44 11.80 -3.47
N THR A 311 13.66 12.41 -2.59
CA THR A 311 14.08 12.82 -1.25
C THR A 311 14.35 11.62 -0.35
N ALA A 312 13.52 10.58 -0.43
CA ALA A 312 13.69 9.33 0.32
C ALA A 312 15.02 8.61 0.02
N SER A 313 15.62 8.86 -1.16
CA SER A 313 16.91 8.28 -1.57
C SER A 313 18.14 8.98 -1.01
N LEU A 314 17.99 10.22 -0.54
CA LEU A 314 19.12 11.09 -0.18
C LEU A 314 20.04 10.55 0.92
N PRO A 315 19.59 9.76 1.92
CA PRO A 315 20.51 9.16 2.88
C PRO A 315 21.56 8.25 2.25
N PHE A 316 21.23 7.67 1.09
CA PHE A 316 22.05 6.69 0.37
C PHE A 316 22.89 7.30 -0.76
N VAL A 317 22.80 8.62 -0.96
CA VAL A 317 23.64 9.36 -1.91
C VAL A 317 24.91 9.84 -1.21
N GLU A 318 26.05 9.79 -1.90
CA GLU A 318 27.35 10.22 -1.36
C GLU A 318 27.57 11.74 -1.40
N GLU A 319 28.50 12.21 -0.57
CA GLU A 319 29.00 13.59 -0.67
C GLU A 319 29.88 13.78 -1.91
N PRO A 320 29.91 14.99 -2.51
CA PRO A 320 29.24 16.22 -2.08
C PRO A 320 27.80 16.38 -2.61
N HIS A 321 27.27 15.39 -3.32
CA HIS A 321 25.98 15.52 -4.00
C HIS A 321 24.82 15.59 -3.02
N ARG A 322 24.84 14.76 -1.97
CA ARG A 322 23.80 14.72 -0.95
C ARG A 322 23.54 16.07 -0.30
N GLY A 323 24.58 16.80 0.14
CA GLY A 323 24.39 18.10 0.77
C GLY A 323 23.66 19.12 -0.12
N ARG A 324 23.96 19.12 -1.43
CA ARG A 324 23.28 19.98 -2.41
C ARG A 324 21.83 19.56 -2.65
N LEU A 325 21.57 18.26 -2.80
CA LEU A 325 20.22 17.73 -3.02
C LEU A 325 19.31 17.93 -1.79
N LEU A 326 19.85 17.74 -0.58
CA LEU A 326 19.12 18.03 0.66
C LEU A 326 18.73 19.51 0.75
N ALA A 327 19.59 20.42 0.30
CA ALA A 327 19.25 21.85 0.28
C ALA A 327 18.06 22.13 -0.65
N LEU A 328 18.02 21.51 -1.85
CA LEU A 328 16.87 21.63 -2.76
C LEU A 328 15.59 21.07 -2.12
N ALA A 329 15.66 19.87 -1.54
CA ALA A 329 14.50 19.22 -0.94
C ALA A 329 13.95 19.96 0.30
N LEU A 330 14.83 20.55 1.12
CA LEU A 330 14.42 21.37 2.28
C LEU A 330 13.80 22.71 1.89
N ASP A 331 14.15 23.25 0.71
CA ASP A 331 13.60 24.50 0.16
C ASP A 331 12.42 24.25 -0.81
N HIS A 332 11.98 23.00 -0.98
CA HIS A 332 10.92 22.61 -1.92
C HIS A 332 9.56 23.20 -1.53
N ALA A 333 8.66 23.44 -2.50
CA ALA A 333 7.35 24.04 -2.24
C ALA A 333 6.40 23.11 -1.47
N ASP A 334 6.47 21.81 -1.74
CA ASP A 334 5.68 20.79 -1.05
C ASP A 334 6.18 20.50 0.37
N ILE A 335 5.25 20.44 1.33
CA ILE A 335 5.54 20.18 2.74
C ILE A 335 5.96 18.73 2.97
N GLY A 336 5.38 17.76 2.25
CA GLY A 336 5.75 16.35 2.32
C GLY A 336 7.21 16.15 1.93
N VAL A 337 7.66 16.76 0.83
CA VAL A 337 9.07 16.75 0.39
C VAL A 337 9.99 17.37 1.45
N GLN A 338 9.62 18.51 2.05
CA GLN A 338 10.42 19.12 3.13
C GLN A 338 10.53 18.21 4.36
N MET A 339 9.44 17.52 4.71
CA MET A 339 9.37 16.58 5.84
C MET A 339 10.28 15.37 5.59
N GLU A 340 10.19 14.77 4.41
CA GLU A 340 11.06 13.67 3.98
C GLU A 340 12.52 14.11 3.97
N ALA A 341 12.82 15.35 3.57
CA ALA A 341 14.18 15.90 3.54
C ALA A 341 14.75 16.08 4.95
N ALA A 342 13.91 16.50 5.89
CA ALA A 342 14.28 16.61 7.29
C ALA A 342 14.58 15.23 7.91
N TRP A 343 13.77 14.22 7.59
CA TRP A 343 14.04 12.82 7.95
C TRP A 343 15.36 12.34 7.34
N ALA A 344 15.56 12.54 6.03
CA ALA A 344 16.76 12.10 5.33
C ALA A 344 18.03 12.76 5.90
N SER A 345 17.97 14.06 6.19
CA SER A 345 19.05 14.80 6.86
C SER A 345 19.34 14.24 8.25
N ALA A 346 18.31 13.91 9.04
CA ALA A 346 18.47 13.37 10.38
C ALA A 346 19.02 11.94 10.37
N MET A 347 18.63 11.10 9.39
CA MET A 347 19.12 9.74 9.20
C MET A 347 20.65 9.69 9.03
N VAL A 348 21.22 10.67 8.34
CA VAL A 348 22.69 10.81 8.18
C VAL A 348 23.37 11.59 9.30
N GLY A 349 22.68 11.82 10.42
CA GLY A 349 23.21 12.48 11.62
C GLY A 349 23.13 14.02 11.60
N GLY A 350 22.37 14.61 10.69
CA GLY A 350 22.15 16.05 10.61
C GLY A 350 21.19 16.58 11.68
N GLU A 351 21.70 17.32 12.65
CA GLU A 351 20.88 17.94 13.71
C GLU A 351 19.89 19.01 13.20
N ALA A 352 20.10 19.55 12.00
CA ALA A 352 19.15 20.48 11.38
C ALA A 352 17.82 19.77 11.04
N GLY A 353 17.88 18.57 10.46
CA GLY A 353 16.69 17.76 10.15
C GLY A 353 15.86 17.45 11.40
N VAL A 354 16.51 17.02 12.49
CA VAL A 354 15.85 16.75 13.77
C VAL A 354 15.10 17.98 14.30
N LYS A 355 15.70 19.18 14.19
CA LYS A 355 15.04 20.43 14.61
C LYS A 355 13.85 20.79 13.73
N VAL A 356 13.92 20.52 12.43
CA VAL A 356 12.80 20.75 11.52
C VAL A 356 11.65 19.80 11.88
N LEU A 357 11.92 18.50 12.05
CA LEU A 357 10.92 17.52 12.47
C LEU A 357 10.30 17.88 13.83
N ALA A 358 11.12 18.21 14.83
CA ALA A 358 10.62 18.62 16.15
C ALA A 358 9.72 19.86 16.09
N ARG A 359 10.01 20.82 15.21
CA ARG A 359 9.13 21.97 14.96
C ARG A 359 7.81 21.54 14.32
N ARG A 360 7.85 20.58 13.39
CA ARG A 360 6.68 20.06 12.67
C ARG A 360 5.76 19.22 13.55
N CYS A 361 6.28 18.65 14.64
CA CYS A 361 5.45 18.07 15.70
C CYS A 361 4.49 19.08 16.36
N LEU A 362 4.73 20.39 16.25
CA LEU A 362 3.87 21.44 16.82
C LEU A 362 2.77 21.92 15.88
N ASP A 363 2.67 21.34 14.68
CA ASP A 363 1.66 21.65 13.67
C ASP A 363 0.77 20.42 13.44
N CYS A 364 -0.52 20.52 13.74
CA CYS A 364 -1.45 19.39 13.66
C CYS A 364 -1.51 18.75 12.28
N ASN A 365 -1.25 19.52 11.22
CA ASN A 365 -1.30 19.03 9.85
C ASN A 365 -0.10 18.14 9.50
N THR A 366 1.00 18.25 10.25
CA THR A 366 2.23 17.48 9.99
C THR A 366 2.69 16.62 11.17
N ALA A 367 2.04 16.76 12.32
CA ALA A 367 2.55 16.19 13.57
C ALA A 367 2.60 14.67 13.56
N VAL A 368 1.60 13.97 12.99
CA VAL A 368 1.58 12.50 12.92
C VAL A 368 2.85 11.97 12.25
N VAL A 369 3.10 12.41 11.02
CA VAL A 369 4.28 12.01 10.24
C VAL A 369 5.59 12.44 10.93
N ALA A 370 5.66 13.66 11.45
CA ALA A 370 6.85 14.16 12.16
C ALA A 370 7.20 13.33 13.40
N LEU A 371 6.19 12.93 14.18
CA LEU A 371 6.36 12.10 15.36
C LEU A 371 6.82 10.69 14.99
N GLU A 372 6.26 10.12 13.92
CA GLU A 372 6.68 8.81 13.40
C GLU A 372 8.14 8.83 12.95
N TYR A 373 8.55 9.85 12.19
CA TYR A 373 9.94 10.02 11.76
C TYR A 373 10.91 10.15 12.94
N LEU A 374 10.58 10.96 13.96
CA LEU A 374 11.44 11.07 15.14
C LEU A 374 11.53 9.74 15.93
N ARG A 375 10.44 8.96 16.00
CA ARG A 375 10.45 7.63 16.63
C ARG A 375 11.27 6.62 15.83
N GLU A 376 11.12 6.59 14.51
CA GLU A 376 11.90 5.73 13.61
C GLU A 376 13.41 6.00 13.78
N LEU A 377 13.77 7.28 13.85
CA LEU A 377 15.15 7.74 14.05
C LEU A 377 15.65 7.56 15.49
N LYS A 378 14.82 7.05 16.41
CA LYS A 378 15.13 6.92 17.86
C LYS A 378 15.54 8.24 18.49
N ARG A 379 14.86 9.31 18.09
CA ARG A 379 15.03 10.70 18.53
C ARG A 379 13.80 11.21 19.28
N GLU A 380 13.16 10.35 20.06
CA GLU A 380 12.02 10.74 20.90
C GLU A 380 12.40 11.80 21.95
N ASP A 381 13.69 11.95 22.25
CA ASP A 381 14.24 13.03 23.07
C ASP A 381 14.00 14.43 22.49
N ALA A 382 13.84 14.52 21.17
CA ALA A 382 13.60 15.77 20.46
C ALA A 382 12.12 16.14 20.34
N ILE A 383 11.20 15.23 20.72
CA ILE A 383 9.77 15.49 20.61
C ILE A 383 9.33 16.52 21.66
N PRO A 384 8.72 17.65 21.27
CA PRO A 384 8.20 18.63 22.21
C PRO A 384 7.15 18.04 23.16
N ALA A 385 7.09 18.54 24.40
CA ALA A 385 6.10 18.06 25.37
C ALA A 385 4.67 18.48 24.97
N GLU A 386 4.56 19.62 24.30
CA GLU A 386 3.29 20.20 23.83
C GLU A 386 2.62 19.30 22.78
N SER A 387 3.40 18.65 21.91
CA SER A 387 2.87 17.73 20.90
C SER A 387 2.43 16.38 21.46
N GLN A 388 2.64 16.15 22.76
CA GLN A 388 2.16 14.97 23.48
C GLN A 388 0.82 15.20 24.18
N ASP A 389 0.25 16.41 24.07
CA ASP A 389 -1.10 16.66 24.59
C ASP A 389 -2.12 15.76 23.90
N PRO A 390 -2.96 15.01 24.63
CA PRO A 390 -3.91 14.08 24.01
C PRO A 390 -4.93 14.75 23.08
N GLY A 391 -5.33 16.01 23.36
CA GLY A 391 -6.22 16.76 22.48
C GLY A 391 -5.52 17.18 21.19
N PHE A 392 -4.26 17.60 21.28
CA PHE A 392 -3.42 17.89 20.11
C PHE A 392 -3.20 16.65 19.23
N LEU A 393 -2.92 15.50 19.84
CA LEU A 393 -2.77 14.23 19.12
C LEU A 393 -4.07 13.84 18.40
N ALA A 394 -5.22 13.96 19.05
CA ALA A 394 -6.51 13.70 18.41
C ALA A 394 -6.77 14.66 17.23
N MET A 395 -6.48 15.96 17.36
CA MET A 395 -6.57 16.88 16.23
C MET A 395 -5.64 16.48 15.08
N SER A 396 -4.40 16.10 15.38
CA SER A 396 -3.41 15.71 14.38
C SER A 396 -3.80 14.43 13.65
N GLU A 397 -4.35 13.45 14.36
CA GLU A 397 -4.87 12.20 13.79
C GLU A 397 -6.03 12.47 12.83
N MET A 398 -6.96 13.36 13.20
CA MET A 398 -8.05 13.77 12.32
C MET A 398 -7.54 14.56 11.10
N CYS A 399 -6.60 15.47 11.26
CA CYS A 399 -5.98 16.15 10.11
C CYS A 399 -5.35 15.15 9.15
N HIS A 400 -4.65 14.14 9.66
CA HIS A 400 -4.04 13.09 8.85
C HIS A 400 -5.09 12.25 8.11
N TRP A 401 -6.17 11.83 8.80
CA TRP A 401 -7.30 11.12 8.19
C TRP A 401 -7.92 11.91 7.04
N LEU A 402 -8.30 13.16 7.31
CA LEU A 402 -8.94 14.04 6.32
C LEU A 402 -8.04 14.33 5.10
N SER A 403 -6.71 14.21 5.28
CA SER A 403 -5.75 14.38 4.19
C SER A 403 -5.67 13.18 3.24
N HIS A 404 -6.32 12.05 3.57
CA HIS A 404 -6.34 10.89 2.69
C HIS A 404 -7.05 11.22 1.36
N PRO A 405 -6.58 10.71 0.20
CA PRO A 405 -7.21 10.99 -1.10
C PRO A 405 -8.69 10.63 -1.18
N ASN A 406 -9.11 9.54 -0.54
CA ASN A 406 -10.51 9.10 -0.47
C ASN A 406 -11.38 9.93 0.49
N GLU A 407 -10.80 10.95 1.13
CA GLU A 407 -11.49 11.86 2.05
C GLU A 407 -11.52 13.26 1.43
N PHE A 408 -10.73 14.23 1.92
CA PHE A 408 -10.59 15.55 1.30
C PHE A 408 -9.29 15.73 0.51
N GLY A 409 -8.35 14.78 0.58
CA GLY A 409 -7.03 14.89 -0.05
C GLY A 409 -6.14 16.01 0.51
N ARG A 410 -6.59 16.76 1.52
CA ARG A 410 -5.83 17.82 2.19
C ARG A 410 -6.29 18.02 3.65
N PRO A 411 -5.40 18.48 4.55
CA PRO A 411 -5.78 18.78 5.91
C PRO A 411 -6.73 19.99 5.96
N PRO A 412 -7.58 20.11 7.00
CA PRO A 412 -8.45 21.26 7.17
C PRO A 412 -7.67 22.55 7.44
N ASP A 413 -8.24 23.68 7.01
CA ASP A 413 -7.67 25.02 7.25
C ASP A 413 -7.74 25.41 8.73
N ARG A 414 -8.76 24.87 9.43
CA ARG A 414 -8.89 24.99 10.88
C ARG A 414 -9.45 23.70 11.48
N ILE A 415 -8.95 23.35 12.66
CA ILE A 415 -9.49 22.27 13.49
C ILE A 415 -9.49 22.69 14.96
N GLU A 416 -10.51 22.28 15.72
CA GLU A 416 -10.54 22.46 17.17
C GLU A 416 -11.23 21.30 17.88
N VAL A 417 -10.83 21.04 19.13
CA VAL A 417 -11.53 20.09 20.00
C VAL A 417 -12.89 20.67 20.38
N TYR A 418 -13.95 20.00 19.94
CA TYR A 418 -15.33 20.38 20.22
C TYR A 418 -15.78 19.86 21.59
N ASP A 419 -15.50 18.58 21.88
CA ASP A 419 -15.83 17.95 23.15
C ASP A 419 -14.87 16.78 23.43
N THR A 420 -14.66 16.45 24.70
CA THR A 420 -13.91 15.25 25.09
C THR A 420 -14.57 14.58 26.29
N ARG A 421 -14.72 13.25 26.22
CA ARG A 421 -15.34 12.46 27.28
C ARG A 421 -14.60 11.16 27.48
N GLU A 422 -14.57 10.72 28.73
CA GLU A 422 -14.22 9.35 29.07
C GLU A 422 -15.49 8.62 29.48
N MET A 423 -15.92 7.67 28.66
CA MET A 423 -17.20 6.97 28.83
C MET A 423 -17.07 5.50 28.46
N PHE A 424 -18.01 4.69 28.91
CA PHE A 424 -18.11 3.33 28.40
C PHE A 424 -18.56 3.38 26.93
N TRP A 425 -17.80 2.74 26.05
CA TRP A 425 -18.06 2.70 24.62
C TRP A 425 -18.56 1.32 24.21
N PRO A 426 -19.86 1.15 23.91
CA PRO A 426 -20.44 -0.15 23.62
C PRO A 426 -19.77 -0.91 22.45
N PRO A 427 -19.40 -0.27 21.31
CA PRO A 427 -18.75 -0.97 20.19
C PRO A 427 -17.51 -1.76 20.60
N THR A 428 -16.64 -1.16 21.41
CA THR A 428 -15.38 -1.78 21.86
C THR A 428 -15.48 -2.42 23.25
N ASN A 429 -16.62 -2.26 23.92
CA ASN A 429 -16.95 -2.86 25.22
C ASN A 429 -15.93 -2.51 26.34
N ASP A 430 -15.40 -1.29 26.32
CA ASP A 430 -14.45 -0.77 27.30
C ASP A 430 -14.72 0.72 27.63
N ARG A 431 -14.14 1.22 28.72
CA ARG A 431 -14.11 2.67 28.98
C ARG A 431 -12.94 3.28 28.22
N ARG A 432 -13.22 4.26 27.36
CA ARG A 432 -12.19 4.96 26.60
C ARG A 432 -12.45 6.44 26.53
N ARG A 433 -11.40 7.18 26.20
CA ARG A 433 -11.47 8.59 25.91
C ARG A 433 -11.81 8.78 24.44
N LEU A 434 -12.77 9.65 24.18
CA LEU A 434 -13.23 10.02 22.86
C LEU A 434 -13.08 11.53 22.71
N TRP A 435 -12.82 11.96 21.49
CA TRP A 435 -12.71 13.37 21.11
C TRP A 435 -13.64 13.63 19.94
N LEU A 436 -14.48 14.66 20.06
CA LEU A 436 -15.16 15.26 18.93
C LEU A 436 -14.38 16.47 18.48
N LEU A 437 -14.21 16.60 17.17
CA LEU A 437 -13.40 17.61 16.53
C LEU A 437 -14.27 18.33 15.51
N ARG A 438 -14.25 19.66 15.52
CA ARG A 438 -14.82 20.46 14.43
C ARG A 438 -13.70 20.87 13.50
N TYR A 439 -13.94 20.80 12.21
CA TYR A 439 -13.01 21.23 11.19
C TYR A 439 -13.70 22.10 10.15
N TRP A 440 -12.90 22.93 9.48
CA TRP A 440 -13.35 23.88 8.46
C TRP A 440 -12.39 23.89 7.29
N TYR A 441 -12.96 23.99 6.10
CA TYR A 441 -12.27 24.30 4.87
C TYR A 441 -12.70 25.70 4.41
N ASP A 442 -11.71 26.57 4.24
CA ASP A 442 -11.95 27.85 3.60
C ASP A 442 -12.23 27.59 2.12
N ALA A 443 -13.20 28.31 1.56
CA ALA A 443 -13.46 28.26 0.13
C ALA A 443 -12.15 28.64 -0.58
N GLU A 444 -11.66 27.76 -1.45
CA GLU A 444 -10.55 28.13 -2.32
C GLU A 444 -10.97 29.40 -3.06
N PRO A 445 -10.11 30.43 -3.07
CA PRO A 445 -10.43 31.61 -3.85
C PRO A 445 -10.67 31.11 -5.26
N GLU A 446 -11.91 31.22 -5.76
CA GLU A 446 -12.30 30.81 -7.10
C GLU A 446 -11.13 31.21 -7.98
N SER A 447 -10.40 30.20 -8.49
CA SER A 447 -9.31 30.48 -9.40
C SER A 447 -9.98 31.34 -10.44
N VAL A 448 -9.56 32.61 -10.51
CA VAL A 448 -10.06 33.50 -11.51
C VAL A 448 -9.49 32.88 -12.76
N GLU A 449 -10.22 31.93 -13.35
CA GLU A 449 -10.07 31.55 -14.72
C GLU A 449 -10.12 32.90 -15.39
N GLU A 450 -8.94 33.40 -15.74
CA GLU A 450 -8.82 34.55 -16.60
C GLU A 450 -9.63 34.11 -17.81
N GLN A 451 -10.88 34.56 -17.87
CA GLN A 451 -11.72 34.47 -19.04
C GLN A 451 -10.94 35.25 -20.06
N GLY A 452 -10.05 34.54 -20.75
CA GLY A 452 -9.26 35.06 -21.83
C GLY A 452 -10.27 35.58 -22.83
N GLU A 453 -10.45 36.90 -22.84
CA GLU A 453 -11.18 37.58 -23.89
C GLU A 453 -10.56 37.10 -25.20
N GLY A 454 -11.37 36.36 -25.95
CA GLY A 454 -10.92 35.55 -27.07
C GLY A 454 -10.00 36.29 -28.03
N SER A 455 -8.88 35.66 -28.34
CA SER A 455 -8.22 35.81 -29.62
C SER A 455 -8.23 34.45 -30.32
N ASP A 456 -8.87 34.43 -31.48
CA ASP A 456 -8.86 33.36 -32.48
C ASP A 456 -7.50 32.65 -32.62
N GLU A 457 -7.52 31.31 -32.71
CA GLU A 457 -6.68 30.38 -33.51
C GLU A 457 -6.45 29.07 -32.72
N GLN A 458 -7.21 28.01 -33.00
CA GLN A 458 -6.92 26.93 -33.96
C GLN A 458 -5.71 26.04 -33.61
N LEU A 459 -6.03 24.73 -33.51
CA LEU A 459 -5.16 23.56 -33.36
C LEU A 459 -4.44 23.43 -32.01
N TYR A 460 -4.97 22.57 -31.14
CA TYR A 460 -4.30 21.35 -30.67
C TYR A 460 -5.38 20.46 -30.03
N GLY A 461 -5.56 19.27 -30.60
CA GLY A 461 -6.30 18.18 -29.97
C GLY A 461 -5.27 17.25 -29.36
N ASP A 462 -5.19 17.27 -28.04
CA ASP A 462 -4.53 16.26 -27.22
C ASP A 462 -5.28 16.29 -25.90
N ALA A 463 -6.22 15.35 -25.73
CA ALA A 463 -6.89 15.14 -24.46
C ALA A 463 -5.92 14.35 -23.59
N SER A 464 -5.53 14.90 -22.45
CA SER A 464 -4.63 14.25 -21.50
C SER A 464 -5.27 12.99 -20.93
N GLU A 465 -4.63 11.85 -21.16
CA GLU A 465 -4.95 10.51 -20.61
C GLU A 465 -5.03 10.45 -19.07
N TRP A 466 -4.66 11.51 -18.34
CA TRP A 466 -4.61 11.53 -16.88
C TRP A 466 -5.98 11.66 -16.21
N ASP A 467 -7.02 12.16 -16.90
CA ASP A 467 -8.37 12.23 -16.31
C ASP A 467 -9.06 10.85 -16.23
N ILE A 468 -8.58 9.86 -17.00
CA ILE A 468 -9.10 8.48 -16.96
C ILE A 468 -8.56 7.71 -15.74
N ALA A 469 -7.39 8.08 -15.22
CA ALA A 469 -6.78 7.40 -14.07
C ALA A 469 -7.55 7.62 -12.74
N LYS A 470 -8.45 8.62 -12.66
CA LYS A 470 -9.32 8.81 -11.49
C LYS A 470 -10.54 7.88 -11.45
N GLU A 471 -10.98 7.33 -12.59
CA GLU A 471 -12.12 6.40 -12.63
C GLU A 471 -11.71 4.94 -12.36
N PHE A 472 -10.43 4.62 -12.31
CA PHE A 472 -9.95 3.24 -12.13
C PHE A 472 -9.75 2.80 -10.67
N ASP A 473 -9.78 3.72 -9.71
CA ASP A 473 -9.64 3.40 -8.26
C ASP A 473 -11.00 3.16 -7.56
N ASP A 474 -12.14 3.40 -8.23
CA ASP A 474 -13.48 3.32 -7.60
C ASP A 474 -14.20 1.96 -7.78
N ASP A 475 -13.76 1.08 -8.69
CA ASP A 475 -14.49 -0.17 -9.03
C ASP A 475 -13.88 -1.47 -8.44
N PHE A 476 -12.93 -1.37 -7.50
CA PHE A 476 -12.22 -2.55 -6.98
C PHE A 476 -12.26 -2.65 -5.45
N ASP A 477 -13.46 -2.82 -4.88
CA ASP A 477 -13.78 -3.59 -3.65
C ASP A 477 -15.20 -3.25 -3.11
N GLU A 478 -16.26 -3.40 -3.92
CA GLU A 478 -17.64 -3.45 -3.40
C GLU A 478 -18.34 -4.74 -3.84
N ASP A 479 -18.43 -5.70 -2.91
CA ASP A 479 -19.39 -6.79 -2.94
C ASP A 479 -20.81 -6.19 -3.00
N PHE A 480 -21.36 -6.12 -4.22
CA PHE A 480 -22.69 -5.60 -4.50
C PHE A 480 -23.74 -6.70 -4.31
N ASP A 481 -24.33 -6.76 -3.11
CA ASP A 481 -25.56 -7.51 -2.83
C ASP A 481 -26.75 -6.83 -3.53
N GLU A 482 -27.10 -7.29 -4.73
CA GLU A 482 -28.36 -6.95 -5.41
C GLU A 482 -29.55 -7.60 -4.70
N ASP A 483 -30.11 -6.91 -3.69
CA ASP A 483 -31.48 -7.16 -3.21
C ASP A 483 -32.11 -5.87 -2.60
N PHE A 484 -31.83 -4.70 -3.19
CA PHE A 484 -32.38 -3.39 -2.77
C PHE A 484 -33.30 -2.74 -3.82
N ASP A 485 -34.35 -3.45 -4.23
CA ASP A 485 -35.52 -2.81 -4.84
C ASP A 485 -36.35 -2.09 -3.75
N ASN A 486 -36.11 -0.78 -3.56
CA ASN A 486 -36.93 0.27 -2.91
C ASN A 486 -36.15 1.14 -1.90
N VAL A 487 -35.15 1.91 -2.37
CA VAL A 487 -34.68 3.10 -1.64
C VAL A 487 -34.88 4.32 -2.53
N ASP A 488 -35.56 5.34 -1.99
CA ASP A 488 -35.85 6.58 -2.70
C ASP A 488 -34.55 7.34 -3.04
N ASP A 489 -34.49 7.82 -4.29
CA ASP A 489 -33.38 8.50 -5.01
C ASP A 489 -32.84 9.80 -4.33
N GLU A 490 -33.39 10.20 -3.18
CA GLU A 490 -32.96 11.39 -2.41
C GLU A 490 -31.78 11.12 -1.45
N THR A 491 -31.40 9.86 -1.22
CA THR A 491 -30.38 9.53 -0.20
C THR A 491 -28.97 9.33 -0.78
N LEU A 492 -28.86 8.87 -2.03
CA LEU A 492 -27.57 8.66 -2.73
C LEU A 492 -27.03 9.93 -3.41
N SER A 493 -27.84 10.95 -3.65
CA SER A 493 -27.37 12.24 -4.18
C SER A 493 -26.58 13.08 -3.15
N CYS A 494 -26.54 12.67 -1.87
CA CYS A 494 -25.88 13.44 -0.81
C CYS A 494 -24.37 13.21 -0.68
N VAL A 495 -23.82 12.14 -1.26
CA VAL A 495 -22.38 11.82 -1.15
C VAL A 495 -21.59 12.27 -2.39
N GLN A 496 -22.17 12.16 -3.58
CA GLN A 496 -21.52 12.61 -4.83
C GLN A 496 -21.95 14.02 -5.29
N GLY A 497 -22.96 14.62 -4.65
CA GLY A 497 -23.48 15.95 -5.00
C GLY A 497 -22.90 17.15 -4.23
N ALA A 498 -21.96 16.92 -3.31
CA ALA A 498 -21.45 17.96 -2.41
C ALA A 498 -20.31 18.83 -2.98
N CYS A 499 -19.68 18.45 -4.10
CA CYS A 499 -18.53 19.19 -4.66
C CYS A 499 -18.90 20.42 -5.52
N GLY A 500 -20.15 20.90 -5.49
CA GLY A 500 -20.66 21.86 -6.48
C GLY A 500 -21.05 23.26 -5.98
N GLN A 501 -20.98 23.60 -4.69
CA GLN A 501 -21.35 24.94 -4.20
C GLN A 501 -20.41 25.44 -3.11
N SER A 502 -19.86 26.64 -3.33
CA SER A 502 -18.83 27.33 -2.54
C SER A 502 -19.27 27.80 -1.14
N VAL A 503 -19.89 26.92 -0.36
CA VAL A 503 -20.10 27.16 1.07
C VAL A 503 -18.86 26.66 1.79
N ALA A 504 -18.31 27.43 2.72
CA ALA A 504 -17.22 26.95 3.56
C ALA A 504 -17.66 25.62 4.23
N ASP A 505 -16.97 24.54 3.89
CA ASP A 505 -17.33 23.22 4.35
C ASP A 505 -16.87 23.04 5.80
N ALA A 506 -17.84 22.91 6.69
CA ALA A 506 -17.62 22.67 8.10
C ALA A 506 -18.15 21.29 8.47
N GLY A 507 -17.31 20.49 9.12
CA GLY A 507 -17.67 19.13 9.52
C GLY A 507 -17.34 18.81 10.96
N VAL A 508 -17.80 17.63 11.39
CA VAL A 508 -17.45 17.05 12.69
C VAL A 508 -16.85 15.67 12.44
N GLY A 509 -15.73 15.40 13.10
CA GLY A 509 -15.12 14.08 13.16
C GLY A 509 -15.01 13.59 14.60
N MET A 510 -14.80 12.29 14.75
CA MET A 510 -14.50 11.67 16.03
C MET A 510 -13.15 10.94 15.97
N VAL A 511 -12.40 11.00 17.06
CA VAL A 511 -11.19 10.18 17.30
C VAL A 511 -11.37 9.40 18.61
N GLY A 512 -10.93 8.14 18.63
CA GLY A 512 -10.78 7.33 19.85
C GLY A 512 -11.09 5.84 19.71
N SER A 513 -12.22 5.45 19.12
CA SER A 513 -12.49 4.05 18.74
C SER A 513 -11.94 3.72 17.36
N ILE A 514 -12.37 4.55 16.42
CA ILE A 514 -11.93 4.68 15.06
C ILE A 514 -11.88 6.18 14.79
N THR A 515 -10.98 6.60 13.91
CA THR A 515 -10.97 7.97 13.41
C THR A 515 -11.89 8.04 12.22
N PHE A 516 -12.89 8.91 12.27
CA PHE A 516 -13.94 8.97 11.24
C PHE A 516 -14.54 10.37 11.12
N ALA A 517 -14.78 10.80 9.89
CA ALA A 517 -15.47 12.03 9.57
C ALA A 517 -16.96 11.76 9.31
N LEU A 518 -17.85 12.46 10.02
CA LEU A 518 -19.28 12.15 10.05
C LEU A 518 -20.05 12.89 8.94
N PHE A 519 -19.68 12.67 7.68
CA PHE A 519 -20.28 13.35 6.52
C PHE A 519 -21.78 13.11 6.38
N GLY A 520 -22.52 14.15 6.01
CA GLY A 520 -23.96 14.13 5.70
C GLY A 520 -24.90 13.75 6.86
N THR A 521 -24.36 13.18 7.94
CA THR A 521 -25.14 12.52 9.00
C THR A 521 -25.22 13.39 10.24
N VAL A 522 -24.19 14.20 10.50
CA VAL A 522 -24.18 15.17 11.59
C VAL A 522 -23.84 16.56 11.06
N ASN A 523 -24.27 17.59 11.77
CA ASN A 523 -23.85 18.97 11.50
C ASN A 523 -23.20 19.58 12.74
N VAL A 524 -22.46 20.67 12.52
CA VAL A 524 -21.71 21.37 13.58
C VAL A 524 -22.60 21.93 14.69
N GLU A 525 -23.91 22.11 14.47
CA GLU A 525 -24.84 22.64 15.47
C GLU A 525 -25.42 21.56 16.41
N MET A 526 -25.21 20.27 16.10
CA MET A 526 -25.66 19.17 16.95
C MET A 526 -24.93 19.14 18.29
N SER A 527 -25.62 18.71 19.34
CA SER A 527 -24.99 18.61 20.65
C SER A 527 -23.97 17.46 20.69
N PRO A 528 -22.88 17.54 21.49
CA PRO A 528 -21.90 16.46 21.57
C PRO A 528 -22.50 15.10 21.92
N ALA A 529 -23.55 15.11 22.78
CA ALA A 529 -24.23 13.88 23.18
C ALA A 529 -25.00 13.21 22.03
N ASP A 530 -25.51 14.01 21.08
CA ASP A 530 -26.19 13.50 19.89
C ASP A 530 -25.18 12.88 18.93
N ILE A 531 -24.06 13.57 18.72
CA ILE A 531 -22.98 13.12 17.82
C ILE A 531 -22.35 11.81 18.32
N TYR A 532 -21.98 11.71 19.61
CA TYR A 532 -21.54 10.42 20.17
C TYR A 532 -22.59 9.33 20.04
N GLY A 533 -23.87 9.67 20.24
CA GLY A 533 -24.97 8.73 20.10
C GLY A 533 -25.04 8.14 18.70
N MET A 534 -25.04 9.01 17.68
CA MET A 534 -25.12 8.58 16.28
C MET A 534 -23.90 7.78 15.86
N HIS A 535 -22.69 8.22 16.19
CA HIS A 535 -21.50 7.46 15.84
C HIS A 535 -21.44 6.09 16.55
N CYS A 536 -21.90 6.00 17.80
CA CYS A 536 -22.05 4.71 18.48
C CYS A 536 -23.01 3.76 17.76
N CYS A 537 -24.12 4.28 17.21
CA CYS A 537 -25.06 3.47 16.44
C CYS A 537 -24.43 2.97 15.14
N TRP A 538 -23.78 3.87 14.40
CA TRP A 538 -23.08 3.54 13.17
C TRP A 538 -22.00 2.47 13.39
N GLU A 539 -21.14 2.64 14.40
CA GLU A 539 -20.05 1.68 14.67
C GLU A 539 -20.61 0.31 15.09
N LEU A 540 -21.75 0.25 15.79
CA LEU A 540 -22.42 -1.02 16.08
C LEU A 540 -22.98 -1.68 14.82
N GLN A 541 -23.55 -0.91 13.90
CA GLN A 541 -24.07 -1.43 12.63
C GLN A 541 -22.95 -1.98 11.74
N MET A 542 -21.85 -1.24 11.58
CA MET A 542 -20.67 -1.69 10.82
C MET A 542 -20.08 -2.98 11.39
N ASN A 543 -20.10 -3.14 12.72
CA ASN A 543 -19.64 -4.36 13.38
C ASN A 543 -20.67 -5.52 13.37
N GLN A 544 -21.84 -5.34 12.74
CA GLN A 544 -22.97 -6.28 12.78
C GLN A 544 -23.35 -6.69 14.21
N ASP A 545 -23.21 -5.76 15.15
CA ASP A 545 -23.42 -6.04 16.56
C ASP A 545 -24.93 -6.17 16.87
N PRO A 546 -25.37 -7.20 17.61
CA PRO A 546 -26.79 -7.40 17.93
C PRO A 546 -27.42 -6.29 18.79
N ARG A 547 -26.61 -5.35 19.30
CA ARG A 547 -27.06 -4.16 20.03
C ARG A 547 -27.33 -2.97 19.10
N ALA A 548 -26.94 -3.04 17.83
CA ALA A 548 -27.17 -2.01 16.83
C ALA A 548 -28.68 -1.73 16.69
N PRO A 549 -29.12 -0.46 16.66
CA PRO A 549 -30.51 -0.15 16.32
C PRO A 549 -30.75 -0.38 14.82
N GLU A 550 -32.02 -0.60 14.45
CA GLU A 550 -32.44 -0.64 13.03
C GLU A 550 -32.17 0.72 12.35
N GLU A 551 -32.50 1.82 13.03
CA GLU A 551 -32.25 3.19 12.54
C GLU A 551 -31.15 3.90 13.35
N CYS A 552 -30.19 4.49 12.65
CA CYS A 552 -29.10 5.27 13.24
C CYS A 552 -29.57 6.70 13.59
N THR A 553 -30.21 6.87 14.75
CA THR A 553 -30.70 8.18 15.21
C THR A 553 -30.01 8.66 16.49
N ALA A 554 -29.95 9.98 16.68
CA ALA A 554 -29.38 10.57 17.88
C ALA A 554 -30.11 10.12 19.16
N GLU A 555 -31.42 9.89 19.12
CA GLU A 555 -32.20 9.45 20.28
C GLU A 555 -31.84 8.02 20.69
N GLU A 556 -31.79 7.10 19.72
CA GLU A 556 -31.42 5.71 19.96
C GLU A 556 -29.97 5.59 20.45
N GLY A 557 -29.06 6.36 19.86
CA GLY A 557 -27.68 6.45 20.34
C GLY A 557 -27.57 6.90 21.79
N ARG A 558 -28.27 7.99 22.18
CA ARG A 558 -28.32 8.44 23.58
C ARG A 558 -28.95 7.41 24.51
N ARG A 559 -29.94 6.63 24.04
CA ARG A 559 -30.55 5.54 24.81
C ARG A 559 -29.54 4.43 25.08
N ILE A 560 -28.79 4.01 24.06
CA ILE A 560 -27.74 3.00 24.17
C ILE A 560 -26.64 3.47 25.14
N LEU A 561 -26.07 4.66 24.92
CA LEU A 561 -24.98 5.17 25.77
C LEU A 561 -25.40 5.30 27.24
N ARG A 562 -26.61 5.80 27.53
CA ARG A 562 -27.12 5.89 28.91
C ARG A 562 -27.32 4.53 29.57
N LYS A 563 -27.75 3.51 28.81
CA LYS A 563 -27.94 2.15 29.32
C LYS A 563 -26.62 1.58 29.83
N TYR A 564 -25.52 1.80 29.10
CA TYR A 564 -24.22 1.25 29.45
C TYR A 564 -23.42 2.08 30.44
N GLU A 565 -23.62 3.41 30.51
CA GLU A 565 -22.96 4.23 31.54
C GLU A 565 -23.53 3.98 32.96
N GLN A 566 -24.72 3.39 33.06
CA GLN A 566 -25.36 3.03 34.33
C GLN A 566 -25.03 1.60 34.81
N ALA A 567 -24.48 0.76 33.93
CA ALA A 567 -24.12 -0.63 34.21
C ALA A 567 -22.70 -0.71 34.78
#